data_AF-A0AAW3DQZ7-F1
#
_entry.id   AF-A0AAW3DQZ7-F1
#
_cell.length_a   1.000
_cell.length_b   1.000
_cell.length_c   1.000
_cell.angle_alpha   90.00
_cell.angle_beta   90.00
_cell.angle_gamma   90.00
#
_symmetry.space_group_name_H-M   'P 1'
#
loop_
_entity.id
_entity.type
_entity.pdbx_description
1 polymer ?
#
loop_
_entity_poly.entity_id
_entity_poly.type
_entity_poly.pdbx_seq_one_letter_code
_entity_poly.pdbx_strand_id
1 'polypeptide(L)'
;KDLHRSLRKLSLELVPWHTADPEDNRESIRVEDLQFIVDALLEEIENKEKNSQTPSLPTLFAIVSHFQKLFDVNSLNGVYPRMNEVYTKLGEMTNAMRNIHELLELDRSAPPTVVVDTVGKLCDIINENMTEQVQQLLGTQDIHSIIDKLEEHECFFPPFQALIQDLLCLLEISNLDDILPTVQNLK
;
A
#
# COMPACT_ATOMS: atom_id res chain seq x y z
N LYS A 1 68.86 -9.21 -1.16
CA LYS A 1 68.28 -9.28 0.21
C LYS A 1 68.02 -7.89 0.78
N ASP A 2 68.95 -6.94 0.70
CA ASP A 2 68.76 -5.57 1.20
C ASP A 2 67.67 -4.77 0.49
N LEU A 3 67.51 -4.95 -0.83
CA LEU A 3 66.43 -4.31 -1.60
C LEU A 3 65.04 -4.77 -1.15
N HIS A 4 64.84 -6.08 -0.98
CA HIS A 4 63.58 -6.65 -0.46
C HIS A 4 63.26 -6.12 0.95
N ARG A 5 64.27 -6.04 1.84
CA ARG A 5 64.10 -5.44 3.18
C ARG A 5 63.72 -3.96 3.08
N SER A 6 64.34 -3.21 2.17
CA SER A 6 64.05 -1.79 1.97
C SER A 6 62.65 -1.58 1.37
N LEU A 7 62.23 -2.42 0.43
CA LEU A 7 60.87 -2.41 -0.14
C LEU A 7 59.82 -2.79 0.89
N ARG A 8 60.07 -3.77 1.77
CA ARG A 8 59.18 -4.07 2.90
C ARG A 8 59.07 -2.90 3.87
N LYS A 9 60.18 -2.23 4.18
CA LYS A 9 60.17 -1.04 5.04
C LYS A 9 59.35 0.09 4.41
N LEU A 10 59.52 0.32 3.10
CA LEU A 10 58.75 1.29 2.34
C LEU A 10 57.26 0.93 2.29
N SER A 11 56.94 -0.36 2.14
CA SER A 11 55.57 -0.87 2.15
C SER A 11 54.86 -0.62 3.47
N LEU A 12 55.53 -0.87 4.60
CA LEU A 12 55.00 -0.58 5.93
C LEU A 12 54.78 0.92 6.17
N GLU A 13 55.61 1.78 5.59
CA GLU A 13 55.51 3.24 5.73
C GLU A 13 54.39 3.83 4.86
N LEU A 14 54.16 3.29 3.65
CA LEU A 14 53.16 3.79 2.72
C LEU A 14 51.78 3.14 2.87
N VAL A 15 51.73 1.89 3.35
CA VAL A 15 50.49 1.08 3.49
C VAL A 15 50.46 0.34 4.84
N PRO A 16 50.19 1.05 5.96
CA PRO A 16 50.29 0.49 7.32
C PRO A 16 49.28 -0.63 7.64
N TRP A 17 48.24 -0.79 6.80
CA TRP A 17 47.12 -1.71 7.04
C TRP A 17 47.34 -3.10 6.43
N HIS A 18 48.36 -3.29 5.59
CA HIS A 18 48.72 -4.60 5.05
C HIS A 18 49.64 -5.35 6.03
N THR A 19 49.06 -5.91 7.09
CA THR A 19 49.72 -6.90 7.93
C THR A 19 49.58 -8.29 7.30
N ALA A 20 50.19 -8.50 6.14
CA ALA A 20 50.40 -9.83 5.60
C ALA A 20 51.87 -10.19 5.79
N ASP A 21 52.17 -10.85 6.91
CA ASP A 21 53.48 -11.48 7.12
C ASP A 21 53.37 -12.97 6.81
N PRO A 22 53.90 -13.42 5.67
CA PRO A 22 54.36 -14.78 5.51
C PRO A 22 55.88 -14.81 5.73
N GLU A 23 56.26 -15.39 6.87
CA GLU A 23 57.56 -15.94 7.26
C GLU A 23 58.85 -15.37 6.62
N ASP A 24 59.73 -14.83 7.47
CA ASP A 24 61.13 -14.45 7.21
C ASP A 24 62.07 -15.63 6.85
N ASN A 25 61.52 -16.81 6.57
CA ASN A 25 62.25 -18.08 6.43
C ASN A 25 62.32 -18.62 4.99
N ARG A 26 62.28 -17.75 3.97
CA ARG A 26 62.57 -18.15 2.58
C ARG A 26 64.04 -17.91 2.25
N GLU A 27 64.83 -18.98 2.19
CA GLU A 27 66.28 -18.94 1.87
C GLU A 27 66.61 -18.31 0.50
N SER A 28 65.63 -18.26 -0.41
CA SER A 28 65.75 -17.58 -1.70
C SER A 28 64.62 -16.58 -1.90
N ILE A 29 65.00 -15.30 -2.07
CA ILE A 29 64.10 -14.22 -2.49
C ILE A 29 64.21 -14.16 -4.01
N ARG A 30 63.10 -14.41 -4.71
CA ARG A 30 63.09 -14.38 -6.18
C ARG A 30 62.66 -13.00 -6.68
N VAL A 31 62.97 -12.69 -7.93
CA VAL A 31 62.71 -11.36 -8.52
C VAL A 31 61.20 -11.13 -8.65
N GLU A 32 60.44 -12.19 -8.89
CA GLU A 32 58.99 -12.17 -8.98
C GLU A 32 58.36 -11.73 -7.65
N ASP A 33 58.97 -12.10 -6.52
CA ASP A 33 58.48 -11.71 -5.19
C ASP A 33 58.71 -10.20 -4.95
N LEU A 34 59.79 -9.61 -5.47
CA LEU A 34 60.01 -8.15 -5.43
C LEU A 34 59.07 -7.42 -6.38
N GLN A 35 58.87 -7.97 -7.57
CA GLN A 35 57.97 -7.40 -8.57
C GLN A 35 56.54 -7.34 -8.03
N PHE A 36 56.08 -8.41 -7.38
CA PHE A 36 54.77 -8.42 -6.74
C PHE A 36 54.61 -7.33 -5.66
N ILE A 37 55.62 -7.10 -4.83
CA ILE A 37 55.58 -6.04 -3.81
C ILE A 37 55.51 -4.65 -4.48
N VAL A 38 56.27 -4.42 -5.54
CA VAL A 38 56.29 -3.14 -6.25
C VAL A 38 54.96 -2.91 -6.99
N ASP A 39 54.44 -3.93 -7.66
CA ASP A 39 53.17 -3.85 -8.39
C ASP A 39 52.00 -3.59 -7.41
N ALA A 40 51.97 -4.26 -6.26
CA ALA A 40 50.97 -4.02 -5.22
C ALA A 40 51.06 -2.59 -4.64
N LEU A 41 52.28 -2.06 -4.44
CA LEU A 41 52.46 -0.68 -3.98
C LEU A 41 52.05 0.34 -5.03
N LEU A 42 52.34 0.10 -6.32
CA LEU A 42 51.92 0.95 -7.42
C LEU A 42 50.40 0.97 -7.56
N GLU A 43 49.75 -0.19 -7.51
CA GLU A 43 48.30 -0.31 -7.57
C GLU A 43 47.62 0.41 -6.40
N GLU A 44 48.18 0.31 -5.18
CA GLU A 44 47.63 1.00 -4.00
C GLU A 44 47.83 2.53 -4.06
N ILE A 45 48.96 3.01 -4.59
CA ILE A 45 49.20 4.44 -4.79
C ILE A 45 48.28 5.00 -5.88
N GLU A 46 48.09 4.26 -6.97
CA GLU A 46 47.17 4.62 -8.06
C GLU A 46 45.72 4.59 -7.57
N ASN A 47 45.34 3.62 -6.74
CA ASN A 47 44.05 3.58 -6.08
C ASN A 47 43.87 4.72 -5.08
N LYS A 48 44.89 5.15 -4.33
CA LYS A 48 44.81 6.35 -3.47
C LYS A 48 44.62 7.64 -4.28
N GLU A 49 45.27 7.75 -5.44
CA GLU A 49 45.11 8.89 -6.34
C GLU A 49 43.69 8.92 -6.94
N LYS A 50 43.15 7.76 -7.32
CA LYS A 50 41.75 7.60 -7.78
C LYS A 50 40.71 7.71 -6.64
N ASN A 51 41.06 7.35 -5.41
CA ASN A 51 40.22 7.43 -4.20
C ASN A 51 40.36 8.75 -3.44
N SER A 52 41.03 9.76 -4.00
CA SER A 52 41.02 11.13 -3.47
C SER A 52 39.62 11.77 -3.47
N GLN A 53 38.62 11.09 -4.07
CA GLN A 53 37.19 11.37 -3.96
C GLN A 53 36.46 10.58 -2.88
N THR A 54 37.15 9.85 -1.98
CA THR A 54 36.48 9.26 -0.83
C THR A 54 36.01 10.39 0.09
N PRO A 55 34.68 10.59 0.25
CA PRO A 55 34.17 11.65 1.10
C PRO A 55 34.74 11.46 2.51
N SER A 56 35.19 12.56 3.12
CA SER A 56 35.73 12.54 4.48
C SER A 56 34.75 11.83 5.43
N LEU A 57 35.28 11.13 6.45
CA LEU A 57 34.44 10.47 7.47
C LEU A 57 33.30 11.37 7.98
N PRO A 58 33.53 12.67 8.29
CA PRO A 58 32.46 13.60 8.65
C PRO A 58 31.36 13.76 7.59
N THR A 59 31.74 13.80 6.31
CA THR A 59 30.80 13.88 5.17
C THR A 59 29.98 12.60 5.05
N LEU A 60 30.59 11.43 5.23
CA LEU A 60 29.88 10.14 5.24
C LEU A 60 28.87 10.07 6.40
N PHE A 61 29.27 10.48 7.61
CA PHE A 61 28.35 10.57 8.74
C PHE A 61 27.21 11.56 8.50
N ALA A 62 27.48 12.70 7.85
CA ALA A 62 26.45 13.65 7.47
C ALA A 62 25.44 13.07 6.46
N ILE A 63 25.91 12.31 5.47
CA ILE A 63 25.05 11.61 4.49
C ILE A 63 24.19 10.56 5.20
N VAL A 64 24.79 9.73 6.06
CA VAL A 64 24.05 8.73 6.85
C VAL A 64 23.01 9.39 7.73
N SER A 65 23.36 10.48 8.42
CA SER A 65 22.44 11.24 9.27
C SER A 65 21.29 11.88 8.47
N HIS A 66 21.55 12.32 7.24
CA HIS A 66 20.51 12.82 6.35
C HIS A 66 19.48 11.74 6.05
N PHE A 67 19.91 10.55 5.61
CA PHE A 67 18.97 9.46 5.30
C PHE A 67 18.24 8.95 6.54
N GLN A 68 18.90 8.93 7.69
CA GLN A 68 18.26 8.62 8.96
C GLN A 68 17.13 9.59 9.28
N LYS A 69 17.31 10.90 9.07
CA LYS A 69 16.24 11.90 9.25
C LYS A 69 15.15 11.79 8.19
N LEU A 70 15.53 11.61 6.92
CA LEU A 70 14.58 11.53 5.80
C LEU A 70 13.62 10.35 5.96
N PHE A 71 14.13 9.22 6.42
CA PHE A 71 13.35 8.00 6.64
C PHE A 71 12.86 7.83 8.08
N ASP A 72 13.15 8.77 8.98
CA ASP A 72 12.80 8.73 10.40
C ASP A 72 13.27 7.44 11.11
N VAL A 73 14.57 7.16 11.03
CA VAL A 73 15.20 5.96 11.61
C VAL A 73 16.43 6.29 12.44
N ASN A 74 16.55 5.63 13.59
CA ASN A 74 17.63 5.88 14.55
C ASN A 74 18.95 5.17 14.22
N SER A 75 18.98 4.29 13.21
CA SER A 75 20.16 3.49 12.83
C SER A 75 20.28 3.35 11.32
N LEU A 76 21.53 3.24 10.82
CA LEU A 76 21.79 3.01 9.39
C LEU A 76 21.15 1.71 8.90
N ASN A 77 21.15 0.66 9.72
CA ASN A 77 20.51 -0.62 9.41
C ASN A 77 18.98 -0.48 9.26
N GLY A 78 18.37 0.55 9.83
CA GLY A 78 16.95 0.84 9.67
C GLY A 78 16.60 1.55 8.36
N VAL A 79 17.57 2.19 7.69
CA VAL A 79 17.34 2.97 6.46
C VAL A 79 16.84 2.08 5.33
N TYR A 80 17.50 0.94 5.10
CA TYR A 80 17.15 0.05 3.99
C TYR A 80 15.77 -0.60 4.16
N PRO A 81 15.42 -1.20 5.32
CA PRO A 81 14.07 -1.68 5.58
C PRO A 81 13.01 -0.59 5.40
N ARG A 82 13.27 0.62 5.90
CA ARG A 82 12.32 1.73 5.83
C ARG A 82 12.11 2.25 4.41
N MET A 83 13.18 2.31 3.62
CA MET A 83 13.11 2.61 2.20
C MET A 83 12.28 1.56 1.44
N ASN A 84 12.50 0.27 1.70
CA ASN A 84 11.71 -0.80 1.08
C ASN A 84 10.22 -0.67 1.43
N GLU A 85 9.89 -0.34 2.68
CA GLU A 85 8.50 -0.12 3.09
C GLU A 85 7.84 1.04 2.34
N VAL A 86 8.57 2.14 2.10
CA VAL A 86 8.07 3.26 1.29
C VAL A 86 7.75 2.82 -0.14
N TYR A 87 8.64 2.04 -0.76
CA TYR A 87 8.40 1.50 -2.11
C TYR A 87 7.22 0.54 -2.16
N THR A 88 7.10 -0.35 -1.17
CA THR A 88 5.95 -1.26 -1.07
C THR A 88 4.65 -0.48 -0.94
N LYS A 89 4.57 0.47 -0.01
CA LYS A 89 3.38 1.31 0.18
C LYS A 89 3.02 2.12 -1.05
N LEU A 90 4.01 2.69 -1.74
CA LEU A 90 3.77 3.44 -2.96
C LEU A 90 3.22 2.53 -4.08
N GLY A 91 3.75 1.31 -4.21
CA GLY A 91 3.24 0.32 -5.15
C GLY A 91 1.81 -0.11 -4.83
N GLU A 92 1.52 -0.35 -3.55
CA GLU A 92 0.17 -0.66 -3.06
C GLU A 92 -0.81 0.47 -3.35
N MET A 93 -0.46 1.71 -3.03
CA MET A 93 -1.32 2.89 -3.29
C MET A 93 -1.55 3.09 -4.78
N THR A 94 -0.52 2.89 -5.62
CA THR A 94 -0.66 3.02 -7.08
C THR A 94 -1.58 1.94 -7.64
N ASN A 95 -1.47 0.70 -7.16
CA ASN A 95 -2.35 -0.38 -7.58
C ASN A 95 -3.79 -0.19 -7.08
N ALA A 96 -3.96 0.23 -5.83
CA ALA A 96 -5.26 0.56 -5.27
C ALA A 96 -5.94 1.67 -6.08
N MET A 97 -5.19 2.72 -6.41
CA MET A 97 -5.69 3.81 -7.24
C MET A 97 -6.10 3.31 -8.63
N ARG A 98 -5.26 2.51 -9.30
CA ARG A 98 -5.59 1.91 -10.60
C ARG A 98 -6.89 1.11 -10.54
N ASN A 99 -7.06 0.29 -9.50
CA ASN A 99 -8.28 -0.50 -9.32
C ASN A 99 -9.51 0.39 -9.13
N ILE A 100 -9.39 1.49 -8.39
CA ILE A 100 -10.50 2.43 -8.20
C ILE A 100 -10.85 3.14 -9.51
N HIS A 101 -9.84 3.57 -10.28
CA HIS A 101 -10.08 4.14 -11.62
C HIS A 101 -10.78 3.15 -12.54
N GLU A 102 -10.37 1.88 -12.53
CA GLU A 102 -11.02 0.83 -13.34
C GLU A 102 -12.47 0.58 -12.88
N LEU A 103 -12.72 0.53 -11.56
CA LEU A 103 -14.05 0.32 -11.00
C LEU A 103 -15.01 1.49 -11.30
N LEU A 104 -14.49 2.72 -11.27
CA LEU A 104 -15.25 3.94 -11.54
C LEU A 104 -15.21 4.38 -13.01
N GLU A 105 -14.57 3.59 -13.87
CA GLU A 105 -14.36 3.88 -15.29
C GLU A 105 -13.75 5.27 -15.57
N LEU A 106 -12.87 5.73 -14.66
CA LEU A 106 -12.19 7.02 -14.77
C LEU A 106 -10.89 6.91 -15.57
N ASP A 107 -10.50 7.99 -16.25
CA ASP A 107 -9.23 8.01 -16.96
C ASP A 107 -8.05 7.82 -16.00
N ARG A 108 -7.03 7.07 -16.41
CA ARG A 108 -5.86 6.73 -15.58
C ARG A 108 -5.01 7.95 -15.21
N SER A 109 -5.15 9.07 -15.92
CA SER A 109 -4.47 10.32 -15.57
C SER A 109 -5.24 11.19 -14.57
N ALA A 110 -6.46 10.80 -14.20
CA ALA A 110 -7.30 11.57 -13.29
C ALA A 110 -6.61 11.75 -11.92
N PRO A 111 -6.63 12.96 -11.35
CA PRO A 111 -6.04 13.18 -10.04
C PRO A 111 -6.88 12.51 -8.94
N PRO A 112 -6.26 12.13 -7.80
CA PRO A 112 -6.95 11.53 -6.65
C PRO A 112 -8.19 12.30 -6.18
N THR A 113 -8.20 13.61 -6.33
CA THR A 113 -9.32 14.49 -5.94
C THR A 113 -10.58 14.21 -6.75
N VAL A 114 -10.45 13.89 -8.04
CA VAL A 114 -11.58 13.57 -8.92
C VAL A 114 -12.18 12.22 -8.55
N VAL A 115 -11.34 11.25 -8.17
CA VAL A 115 -11.80 9.95 -7.66
C VAL A 115 -12.66 10.13 -6.41
N VAL A 116 -12.17 10.88 -5.42
CA VAL A 116 -12.91 11.16 -4.18
C VAL A 116 -14.22 11.90 -4.46
N ASP A 117 -14.21 12.91 -5.34
CA ASP A 117 -15.42 13.65 -5.74
C ASP A 117 -16.45 12.76 -6.43
N THR A 118 -16.00 11.84 -7.29
CA THR A 118 -16.88 10.89 -8.00
C THR A 118 -17.50 9.90 -7.02
N VAL A 119 -16.70 9.36 -6.09
CA VAL A 119 -17.20 8.50 -5.02
C VAL A 119 -18.19 9.26 -4.12
N GLY A 120 -17.91 10.53 -3.79
CA GLY A 120 -18.81 11.39 -3.03
C GLY A 120 -20.16 11.54 -3.71
N LYS A 121 -20.17 11.90 -5.01
CA LYS A 121 -21.39 12.01 -5.82
C LYS A 121 -22.17 10.69 -5.88
N LEU A 122 -21.48 9.55 -6.02
CA LEU A 122 -22.13 8.24 -5.98
C LEU A 122 -22.77 7.96 -4.62
N CYS A 123 -22.11 8.30 -3.52
CA CYS A 123 -22.68 8.20 -2.19
C CYS A 123 -23.92 9.09 -2.04
N ASP A 124 -23.88 10.32 -2.53
CA ASP A 124 -25.00 11.25 -2.49
C ASP A 124 -26.20 10.70 -3.29
N ILE A 125 -25.98 10.24 -4.53
CA ILE A 125 -27.03 9.64 -5.38
C ILE A 125 -27.66 8.42 -4.70
N ILE A 126 -26.85 7.53 -4.12
CA ILE A 126 -27.36 6.34 -3.43
C ILE A 126 -28.20 6.75 -2.22
N ASN A 127 -27.74 7.75 -1.46
CA ASN A 127 -28.41 8.21 -0.26
C ASN A 127 -29.73 8.95 -0.58
N GLU A 128 -29.73 9.78 -1.63
CA GLU A 128 -30.93 10.41 -2.17
C GLU A 128 -31.93 9.34 -2.66
N ASN A 129 -31.49 8.38 -3.48
CA ASN A 129 -32.35 7.31 -3.96
C ASN A 129 -32.90 6.43 -2.82
N MET A 130 -32.11 6.10 -1.79
CA MET A 130 -32.61 5.38 -0.61
C MET A 130 -33.67 6.21 0.13
N THR A 131 -33.44 7.52 0.26
CA THR A 131 -34.38 8.44 0.90
C THR A 131 -35.68 8.53 0.10
N GLU A 132 -35.59 8.62 -1.23
CA GLU A 132 -36.76 8.62 -2.13
C GLU A 132 -37.53 7.30 -2.09
N GLN A 133 -36.85 6.15 -2.08
CA GLN A 133 -37.51 4.84 -1.99
C GLN A 133 -38.25 4.69 -0.65
N VAL A 134 -37.64 5.13 0.45
CA VAL A 134 -38.29 5.16 1.77
C VAL A 134 -39.50 6.11 1.75
N GLN A 135 -39.37 7.30 1.16
CA GLN A 135 -40.48 8.24 1.01
C GLN A 135 -41.60 7.69 0.12
N GLN A 136 -41.29 6.97 -0.96
CA GLN A 136 -42.30 6.34 -1.82
C GLN A 136 -43.05 5.21 -1.09
N LEU A 137 -42.33 4.39 -0.31
CA LEU A 137 -42.90 3.25 0.39
C LEU A 137 -43.78 3.70 1.57
N LEU A 138 -43.34 4.72 2.31
CA LEU A 138 -44.09 5.30 3.41
C LEU A 138 -45.17 6.28 2.92
N GLY A 139 -44.98 6.89 1.76
CA GLY A 139 -45.86 7.92 1.18
C GLY A 139 -46.01 9.17 2.05
N THR A 140 -45.14 9.34 3.06
CA THR A 140 -45.25 10.36 4.11
C THR A 140 -43.87 10.93 4.41
N GLN A 141 -43.82 12.24 4.68
CA GLN A 141 -42.56 12.98 4.86
C GLN A 141 -42.31 13.38 6.33
N ASP A 142 -43.30 13.21 7.20
CA ASP A 142 -43.24 13.58 8.62
C ASP A 142 -43.47 12.37 9.54
N ILE A 143 -42.76 12.32 10.67
CA ILE A 143 -42.81 11.22 11.64
C ILE A 143 -44.22 11.05 12.22
N HIS A 144 -44.97 12.12 12.44
CA HIS A 144 -46.34 12.02 12.93
C HIS A 144 -47.25 11.37 11.89
N SER A 145 -47.10 11.71 10.60
CA SER A 145 -47.83 11.05 9.53
C SER A 145 -47.47 9.56 9.38
N ILE A 146 -46.23 9.17 9.69
CA ILE A 146 -45.84 7.74 9.75
C ILE A 146 -46.54 7.03 10.91
N ILE A 147 -46.58 7.65 12.09
CA ILE A 147 -47.25 7.11 13.29
C ILE A 147 -48.74 6.94 13.03
N ASP A 148 -49.40 7.97 12.48
CA ASP A 148 -50.82 7.94 12.15
C ASP A 148 -51.13 6.81 11.15
N LYS A 149 -50.29 6.64 10.10
CA LYS A 149 -50.46 5.57 9.11
C LYS A 149 -50.22 4.17 9.69
N LEU A 150 -49.30 4.03 10.64
CA LEU A 150 -49.05 2.79 11.37
C LEU A 150 -50.25 2.45 12.27
N GLU A 151 -50.82 3.44 12.94
CA GLU A 151 -52.01 3.27 13.78
C GLU A 151 -53.25 2.91 12.94
N GLU A 152 -53.43 3.56 11.77
CA GLU A 152 -54.45 3.19 10.78
C GLU A 152 -54.26 1.75 10.27
N HIS A 153 -53.02 1.33 10.01
CA HIS A 153 -52.71 -0.03 9.59
C HIS A 153 -53.09 -1.04 10.68
N GLU A 154 -52.74 -0.80 11.94
CA GLU A 154 -53.11 -1.66 13.07
C GLU A 154 -54.64 -1.76 13.25
N CYS A 155 -55.39 -0.73 12.87
CA CYS A 155 -56.86 -0.73 12.97
C CYS A 155 -57.56 -1.36 11.76
N PHE A 156 -57.05 -1.16 10.55
CA PHE A 156 -57.69 -1.60 9.30
C PHE A 156 -57.24 -2.97 8.83
N PHE A 157 -55.94 -3.27 8.94
CA PHE A 157 -55.35 -4.46 8.33
C PHE A 157 -55.84 -5.77 8.97
N PRO A 158 -55.99 -5.89 10.31
CA PRO A 158 -56.49 -7.13 10.90
C PRO A 158 -57.94 -7.46 10.51
N PRO A 159 -58.91 -6.51 10.54
CA PRO A 159 -60.25 -6.74 10.02
C PRO A 159 -60.27 -7.06 8.52
N PHE A 160 -59.45 -6.37 7.72
CA PHE A 160 -59.34 -6.61 6.29
C PHE A 160 -58.78 -8.00 5.98
N GLN A 161 -57.72 -8.40 6.67
CA GLN A 161 -57.12 -9.73 6.53
C GLN A 161 -58.10 -10.83 6.94
N ALA A 162 -58.86 -10.63 8.03
CA ALA A 162 -59.91 -11.57 8.43
C ALA A 162 -60.97 -11.74 7.33
N LEU A 163 -61.46 -10.62 6.76
CA LEU A 163 -62.41 -10.64 5.64
C LEU A 163 -61.86 -11.38 4.41
N ILE A 164 -60.60 -11.11 4.04
CA ILE A 164 -59.95 -11.78 2.92
C ILE A 164 -59.80 -13.28 3.19
N GLN A 165 -59.43 -13.67 4.41
CA GLN A 165 -59.29 -15.06 4.78
C GLN A 165 -60.64 -15.79 4.76
N ASP A 166 -61.70 -15.16 5.26
CA ASP A 166 -63.07 -15.67 5.18
C ASP A 166 -63.51 -15.83 3.73
N LEU A 167 -63.18 -14.87 2.85
CA LEU A 167 -63.48 -14.93 1.42
C LEU A 167 -62.72 -16.07 0.72
N LEU A 168 -61.43 -16.25 1.02
CA LEU A 168 -60.61 -17.35 0.52
C LEU A 168 -61.17 -18.71 0.96
N CYS A 169 -61.58 -18.83 2.22
CA CYS A 169 -62.20 -20.04 2.75
C CYS A 169 -63.55 -20.34 2.10
N LEU A 170 -64.39 -19.32 1.87
CA LEU A 170 -65.71 -19.47 1.25
C LEU A 170 -65.59 -19.89 -0.23
N LEU A 171 -64.59 -19.38 -0.92
CA LEU A 171 -64.30 -19.68 -2.32
C LEU A 171 -63.40 -20.93 -2.52
N GLU A 172 -62.96 -21.57 -1.42
CA GLU A 172 -62.03 -22.72 -1.41
C GLU A 172 -60.73 -22.49 -2.21
N ILE A 173 -60.17 -21.30 -2.11
CA ILE A 173 -58.95 -20.90 -2.83
C ILE A 173 -57.83 -20.50 -1.87
N SER A 174 -56.59 -20.75 -2.27
CA SER A 174 -55.40 -20.54 -1.42
C SER A 174 -54.66 -19.24 -1.70
N ASN A 175 -54.84 -18.63 -2.89
CA ASN A 175 -54.16 -17.39 -3.25
C ASN A 175 -55.15 -16.24 -3.42
N LEU A 176 -54.71 -15.05 -2.99
CA LEU A 176 -55.45 -13.80 -3.16
C LEU A 176 -55.77 -13.49 -4.63
N ASP A 177 -54.82 -13.78 -5.52
CA ASP A 177 -54.93 -13.49 -6.96
C ASP A 177 -56.04 -14.32 -7.64
N ASP A 178 -56.42 -15.44 -7.03
CA ASP A 178 -57.45 -16.35 -7.53
C ASP A 178 -58.87 -15.93 -7.12
N ILE A 179 -59.01 -14.92 -6.23
CA ILE A 179 -60.32 -14.41 -5.78
C ILE A 179 -61.13 -13.83 -6.95
N LEU A 180 -60.56 -12.90 -7.72
CA LEU A 180 -61.27 -12.25 -8.82
C LEU A 180 -61.67 -13.22 -9.95
N PRO A 181 -60.79 -14.11 -10.44
CA PRO A 181 -61.15 -15.13 -11.41
C PRO A 181 -62.27 -16.06 -10.92
N THR A 182 -62.21 -16.50 -9.67
CA THR A 182 -63.19 -17.46 -9.11
C THR A 182 -64.57 -16.83 -8.95
N VAL A 183 -64.63 -15.57 -8.50
CA VAL A 183 -65.89 -14.81 -8.40
C VAL A 183 -66.49 -14.51 -9.78
N GLN A 184 -65.67 -14.25 -10.79
CA GLN A 184 -66.16 -14.03 -12.16
C GLN A 184 -66.75 -15.31 -12.79
N ASN A 185 -66.22 -16.47 -12.42
CA ASN A 185 -66.73 -17.78 -12.87
C ASN A 185 -67.99 -18.25 -12.12
N LEU A 186 -68.35 -17.60 -11.01
CA LEU A 186 -69.58 -17.86 -10.22
C LEU A 186 -70.80 -17.10 -10.74
N LYS A 187 -70.65 -16.33 -11.82
CA LYS A 187 -71.68 -15.50 -12.46
C LYS A 187 -72.21 -16.16 -13.74
#